data_AF-A0A5D3YC32-F1
#
_entry.id   AF-A0A5D3YC32-F1
#
_cell.length_a   1.000
_cell.length_b   1.000
_cell.length_c   1.000
_cell.angle_alpha   90.00
_cell.angle_beta   90.00
_cell.angle_gamma   90.00
#
_symmetry.space_group_name_H-M   'P 1'
#
loop_
_entity.id
_entity.type
_entity.pdbx_description
1 polymer ?
#
loop_
_entity_poly.entity_id
_entity_poly.type
_entity_poly.pdbx_seq_one_letter_code
_entity_poly.pdbx_strand_id
1 'polypeptide(L)'
;MKVSTNLYLGGIAAVYMLWLCCWLVLRDQAFGLNFYNWDQGLVTAITALAAFVAAWKVVRPYAGFMAIQGIGLILLTITWLTCDPGGRHDFLRFAQPGFPDYSEISYSGFIFSWVCAWGYLAIELWHRYPPTVLTKTVFSLLFFGLALLLASFYYPQYNSSLNTMAGRLDAVTAGLEFLVLLIGLGCILLKAPFVINWMLLATTLLIASDMVYSEQEVPVGIEAVWMFGQFLLLSSYLLLSEIRKERLGKTNDLHFHDDKIRRSRSDLSGILILLSLGGLLMMVVLGLIQIHVVWKAFFAVLFIVALVVSVVWLTDHFDDSVQYLKKYTTRLHQNRLEYEDWRTESGRIYATLQSTGLGNYLDSLSQSARLLKQDVIFLGPERLYPEVVRSAEPRQISCFIVMPFSLEWSDEVHRILSSVCKTLAVQPMRGDDVFKPSDILVDIWQSINVADFVIADISGRNPNVLYELGIAHTLAKPVLIISKNADDIPIDLSTRRVILYGQNGARWHEDLEAKVTLALEEIIQAYSLSHF
;
A
#
# COMPACT_ATOMS: atom_id res chain seq x y z
N MET A 1 -9.26 18.63 10.79
CA MET A 1 -7.79 18.53 10.82
C MET A 1 -7.13 19.07 9.55
N LYS A 2 -7.45 18.61 8.32
CA LYS A 2 -6.92 19.20 7.06
C LYS A 2 -7.07 20.73 6.95
N VAL A 3 -8.13 21.31 7.52
CA VAL A 3 -8.37 22.76 7.54
C VAL A 3 -7.33 23.51 8.38
N SER A 4 -6.88 22.98 9.53
CA SER A 4 -5.89 23.67 10.36
C SER A 4 -4.51 23.65 9.70
N THR A 5 -4.12 22.54 9.07
CA THR A 5 -2.85 22.40 8.34
C THR A 5 -2.74 23.42 7.20
N ASN A 6 -3.78 23.54 6.40
CA ASN A 6 -3.81 24.50 5.30
C ASN A 6 -3.77 25.95 5.81
N LEU A 7 -4.36 26.20 6.99
CA LEU A 7 -4.31 27.51 7.65
C LEU A 7 -2.90 27.83 8.19
N TYR A 8 -2.21 26.87 8.81
CA TYR A 8 -0.83 27.04 9.28
C TYR A 8 0.13 27.22 8.10
N LEU A 9 0.00 26.41 7.05
CA LEU A 9 0.83 26.52 5.85
C LEU A 9 0.60 27.86 5.13
N GLY A 10 -0.67 28.30 5.04
CA GLY A 10 -1.03 29.61 4.50
C GLY A 10 -0.50 30.77 5.33
N GLY A 11 -0.53 30.66 6.66
CA GLY A 11 0.04 31.66 7.58
C GLY A 11 1.56 31.78 7.44
N ILE A 12 2.27 30.64 7.37
CA ILE A 12 3.72 30.63 7.16
C ILE A 12 4.07 31.18 5.78
N ALA A 13 3.33 30.81 4.73
CA ALA A 13 3.52 31.36 3.39
C ALA A 13 3.31 32.88 3.35
N ALA A 14 2.32 33.41 4.08
CA ALA A 14 2.10 34.86 4.18
C ALA A 14 3.25 35.58 4.89
N VAL A 15 3.78 35.01 5.98
CA VAL A 15 4.96 35.56 6.69
C VAL A 15 6.21 35.52 5.80
N TYR A 16 6.42 34.44 5.06
CA TYR A 16 7.53 34.34 4.11
C TYR A 16 7.40 35.31 2.94
N MET A 17 6.21 35.50 2.39
CA MET A 17 5.96 36.50 1.36
C MET A 17 6.20 37.91 1.87
N LEU A 18 5.80 38.21 3.12
CA LEU A 18 6.10 39.49 3.76
C LEU A 18 7.62 39.69 3.92
N TRP A 19 8.34 38.66 4.39
CA TRP A 19 9.80 38.71 4.51
C TRP A 19 10.48 38.93 3.16
N LEU A 20 10.07 38.20 2.11
CA LEU A 20 10.57 38.37 0.75
C LEU A 20 10.28 39.77 0.19
N CYS A 21 9.08 40.31 0.40
CA CYS A 21 8.72 41.68 -0.02
C CYS A 21 9.54 42.73 0.72
N CYS A 22 9.74 42.57 2.03
CA CYS A 22 10.61 43.44 2.82
C CYS A 22 12.05 43.40 2.31
N TRP A 23 12.60 42.21 2.06
CA TRP A 23 13.94 42.05 1.49
C TRP A 23 14.07 42.68 0.10
N LEU A 24 13.10 42.48 -0.81
CA LEU A 24 13.10 43.09 -2.15
C LEU A 24 13.11 44.62 -2.12
N VAL A 25 12.38 45.23 -1.19
CA VAL A 25 12.23 46.70 -1.08
C VAL A 25 13.41 47.32 -0.34
N LEU A 26 13.88 46.67 0.72
CA LEU A 26 14.82 47.26 1.66
C LEU A 26 16.27 46.82 1.42
N ARG A 27 16.48 45.70 0.71
CA ARG A 27 17.76 44.99 0.56
C ARG A 27 18.50 44.87 1.91
N ASP A 28 19.82 44.70 1.86
CA ASP A 28 20.67 44.56 3.04
C ASP A 28 20.75 45.84 3.91
N GLN A 29 20.15 46.96 3.48
CA GLN A 29 20.30 48.25 4.13
C GLN A 29 19.32 48.51 5.28
N ALA A 30 18.18 47.81 5.39
CA ALA A 30 17.21 48.07 6.47
C ALA A 30 17.25 47.10 7.65
N PHE A 31 17.89 45.94 7.52
CA PHE A 31 18.04 45.00 8.64
C PHE A 31 19.32 45.32 9.41
N GLY A 32 19.34 46.53 10.00
CA GLY A 32 20.47 47.07 10.74
C GLY A 32 20.83 46.23 11.96
N LEU A 33 22.01 45.62 11.90
CA LEU A 33 23.04 45.44 12.93
C LEU A 33 24.30 45.02 12.15
N ASN A 34 25.49 45.22 12.70
CA ASN A 34 26.77 44.99 12.01
C ASN A 34 27.03 43.55 11.50
N PHE A 35 26.06 42.62 11.55
CA PHE A 35 26.19 41.31 10.91
C PHE A 35 25.23 41.17 9.73
N TYR A 36 25.78 40.74 8.60
CA TYR A 36 25.06 40.37 7.40
C TYR A 36 24.23 39.10 7.68
N ASN A 37 23.00 38.99 7.16
CA ASN A 37 22.21 37.73 7.10
C ASN A 37 21.58 37.18 8.42
N TRP A 38 21.35 38.00 9.46
CA TRP A 38 20.67 37.54 10.69
C TRP A 38 19.28 36.92 10.44
N ASP A 39 18.57 37.44 9.45
CA ASP A 39 17.26 36.96 9.05
C ASP A 39 17.33 35.52 8.49
N GLN A 40 18.33 35.23 7.65
CA GLN A 40 18.60 33.87 7.15
C GLN A 40 18.92 32.91 8.30
N GLY A 41 19.78 33.33 9.24
CA GLY A 41 20.12 32.53 10.43
C GLY A 41 18.92 32.26 11.35
N LEU A 42 18.03 33.24 11.51
CA LEU A 42 16.81 33.08 12.31
C LEU A 42 15.85 32.07 11.66
N VAL A 43 15.68 32.14 10.34
CA VAL A 43 14.83 31.20 9.60
C VAL A 43 15.38 29.77 9.66
N THR A 44 16.71 29.59 9.54
CA THR A 44 17.33 28.26 9.68
C THR A 44 17.18 27.71 11.09
N ALA A 45 17.28 28.55 12.12
CA ALA A 45 17.07 28.16 13.52
C ALA A 45 15.63 27.69 13.78
N ILE A 46 14.64 28.43 13.27
CA ILE A 46 13.23 28.04 13.35
C ILE A 46 12.99 26.72 12.61
N THR A 47 13.61 26.56 11.44
CA THR A 47 13.49 25.34 10.64
C THR A 47 14.13 24.14 11.34
N ALA A 48 15.26 24.33 12.03
CA ALA A 48 15.88 23.30 12.87
C ALA A 48 14.94 22.87 14.00
N LEU A 49 14.33 23.83 14.72
CA LEU A 49 13.36 23.54 15.78
C LEU A 49 12.15 22.76 15.22
N ALA A 50 11.64 23.16 14.06
CA ALA A 50 10.55 22.46 13.38
C ALA A 50 10.94 21.02 13.03
N ALA A 51 12.16 20.78 12.54
CA ALA A 51 12.67 19.44 12.26
C ALA A 51 12.73 18.57 13.52
N PHE A 52 13.19 19.08 14.67
CA PHE A 52 13.20 18.34 15.94
C PHE A 52 11.79 18.04 16.47
N VAL A 53 10.89 19.03 16.43
CA VAL A 53 9.49 18.85 16.83
C VAL A 53 8.80 17.81 15.93
N ALA A 54 9.07 17.85 14.63
CA ALA A 54 8.58 16.86 13.68
C ALA A 54 9.19 15.47 13.96
N ALA A 55 10.47 15.38 14.29
CA ALA A 55 11.16 14.12 14.59
C ALA A 55 10.49 13.34 15.74
N TRP A 56 10.07 14.02 16.82
CA TRP A 56 9.31 13.38 17.91
C TRP A 56 7.95 12.85 17.47
N LYS A 57 7.35 13.48 16.46
CA LYS A 57 6.00 13.16 16.00
C LYS A 57 5.94 12.14 14.87
N VAL A 58 7.05 11.66 14.27
CA VAL A 58 7.08 10.74 13.08
C VAL A 58 7.68 9.33 13.37
N VAL A 59 7.24 8.26 12.69
CA VAL A 59 7.70 6.86 12.93
C VAL A 59 9.11 6.68 12.33
N ARG A 60 9.89 5.73 12.84
CA ARG A 60 11.11 5.25 12.18
C ARG A 60 10.82 4.74 10.75
N PRO A 61 11.62 5.13 9.74
CA PRO A 61 12.97 5.72 9.87
C PRO A 61 13.00 7.25 9.85
N TYR A 62 11.90 7.94 9.52
CA TYR A 62 11.92 9.38 9.27
C TYR A 62 12.26 10.24 10.51
N ALA A 63 12.00 9.73 11.72
CA ALA A 63 12.40 10.41 12.96
C ALA A 63 13.92 10.65 13.04
N GLY A 64 14.72 9.62 12.75
CA GLY A 64 16.18 9.74 12.77
C GLY A 64 16.69 10.66 11.67
N PHE A 65 16.10 10.56 10.48
CA PHE A 65 16.39 11.44 9.34
C PHE A 65 16.20 12.92 9.68
N MET A 66 15.04 13.28 10.25
CA MET A 66 14.75 14.66 10.64
C MET A 66 15.64 15.17 11.78
N ALA A 67 15.94 14.33 12.77
CA ALA A 67 16.79 14.71 13.88
C ALA A 67 18.21 15.04 13.39
N ILE A 68 18.77 14.24 12.48
CA ILE A 68 20.09 14.51 11.89
C ILE A 68 20.03 15.79 11.03
N GLN A 69 18.99 15.99 10.22
CA GLN A 69 18.86 17.25 9.47
C GLN A 69 18.70 18.48 10.37
N GLY A 70 18.01 18.36 11.51
CA GLY A 70 17.90 19.41 12.51
C GLY A 70 19.26 19.81 13.09
N ILE A 71 20.16 18.85 13.34
CA ILE A 71 21.54 19.13 13.75
C ILE A 71 22.29 19.89 12.65
N GLY A 72 22.15 19.47 11.38
CA GLY A 72 22.71 20.20 10.25
C GLY A 72 22.22 21.65 10.19
N LEU A 73 20.91 21.88 10.34
CA LEU A 73 20.34 23.23 10.28
C LEU A 73 20.82 24.15 11.41
N ILE A 74 21.20 23.61 12.58
CA ILE A 74 21.89 24.36 13.63
C ILE A 74 23.27 24.80 13.14
N LEU A 75 24.03 23.90 12.50
CA LEU A 75 25.34 24.23 11.92
C LEU A 75 25.22 25.31 10.83
N LEU A 76 24.19 25.23 9.97
CA LEU A 76 23.90 26.26 8.98
C LEU A 76 23.54 27.61 9.61
N THR A 77 22.86 27.59 10.77
CA THR A 77 22.59 28.82 11.55
C THR A 77 23.90 29.44 12.03
N ILE A 78 24.83 28.62 12.52
CA ILE A 78 26.17 29.07 12.93
C ILE A 78 26.93 29.65 11.74
N THR A 79 26.82 29.05 10.55
CA THR A 79 27.40 29.59 9.31
C THR A 79 26.96 31.02 9.06
N TRP A 80 25.65 31.28 9.04
CA TRP A 80 25.13 32.63 8.79
C TRP A 80 25.54 33.63 9.88
N LEU A 81 25.55 33.21 11.15
CA LEU A 81 25.96 34.06 12.27
C LEU A 81 27.45 34.40 12.28
N THR A 82 28.28 33.55 11.68
CA THR A 82 29.75 33.70 11.64
C THR A 82 30.27 34.20 10.30
N CYS A 83 29.39 34.35 9.30
CA CYS A 83 29.73 34.84 7.97
C CYS A 83 30.07 36.34 8.00
N ASP A 84 31.30 36.69 7.70
CA ASP A 84 31.75 38.09 7.59
C ASP A 84 32.44 38.34 6.23
N PRO A 85 31.67 38.61 5.16
CA PRO A 85 32.22 38.84 3.84
C PRO A 85 33.06 40.12 3.77
N GLY A 86 32.85 41.07 4.69
CA GLY A 86 33.59 42.33 4.76
C GLY A 86 34.88 42.27 5.60
N GLY A 87 35.10 41.18 6.34
CA GLY A 87 36.25 41.02 7.24
C GLY A 87 36.36 42.12 8.30
N ARG A 88 35.22 42.60 8.80
CA ARG A 88 35.15 43.69 9.79
C ARG A 88 35.33 43.19 11.22
N HIS A 89 35.21 41.89 11.46
CA HIS A 89 35.18 41.26 12.78
C HIS A 89 36.25 40.15 12.90
N ASP A 90 37.44 40.52 13.35
CA ASP A 90 38.58 39.61 13.50
C ASP A 90 38.31 38.40 14.43
N PHE A 91 37.34 38.50 15.34
CA PHE A 91 36.99 37.40 16.26
C PHE A 91 36.21 36.25 15.59
N LEU A 92 35.68 36.47 14.37
CA LEU A 92 34.97 35.45 13.58
C LEU A 92 35.92 34.66 12.66
N ARG A 93 37.23 34.88 12.75
CA ARG A 93 38.25 34.18 11.97
C ARG A 93 39.29 33.56 12.87
N PHE A 94 39.96 32.52 12.38
CA PHE A 94 41.16 32.03 13.04
C PHE A 94 42.29 33.04 12.88
N ALA A 95 43.03 33.30 13.96
CA ALA A 95 44.14 34.24 13.95
C ALA A 95 45.32 33.81 13.06
N GLN A 96 45.33 32.57 12.53
CA GLN A 96 46.39 32.06 11.66
C GLN A 96 46.02 32.24 10.17
N PRO A 97 46.87 32.92 9.38
CA PRO A 97 46.61 33.11 7.95
C PRO A 97 46.61 31.77 7.20
N GLY A 98 45.58 31.54 6.38
CA GLY A 98 45.41 30.33 5.57
C GLY A 98 44.51 29.25 6.18
N PHE A 99 43.97 29.44 7.40
CA PHE A 99 42.91 28.61 7.95
C PHE A 99 41.53 29.02 7.40
N PRO A 100 40.61 28.06 7.18
CA PRO A 100 39.24 28.35 6.79
C PRO A 100 38.47 29.06 7.91
N ASP A 101 37.56 29.96 7.55
CA ASP A 101 36.75 30.74 8.50
C ASP A 101 35.75 29.84 9.26
N TYR A 102 35.25 30.30 10.42
CA TYR A 102 34.26 29.54 11.19
C TYR A 102 32.97 29.26 10.38
N SER A 103 32.62 30.15 9.46
CA SER A 103 31.49 29.95 8.53
C SER A 103 31.74 28.78 7.57
N GLU A 104 32.93 28.67 6.98
CA GLU A 104 33.28 27.59 6.05
C GLU A 104 33.28 26.22 6.74
N ILE A 105 33.83 26.15 7.96
CA ILE A 105 33.85 24.90 8.75
C ILE A 105 32.45 24.48 9.16
N SER A 106 31.64 25.43 9.64
CA SER A 106 30.25 25.13 10.05
C SER A 106 29.39 24.73 8.87
N TYR A 107 29.58 25.34 7.69
CA TYR A 107 28.87 24.97 6.46
C TYR A 107 29.25 23.56 5.99
N SER A 108 30.55 23.24 6.00
CA SER A 108 31.05 21.90 5.70
C SER A 108 30.46 20.84 6.64
N GLY A 109 30.35 21.17 7.95
CA GLY A 109 29.68 20.33 8.94
C GLY A 109 28.18 20.15 8.69
N PHE A 110 27.49 21.19 8.23
CA PHE A 110 26.09 21.14 7.80
C PHE A 110 25.90 20.16 6.64
N ILE A 111 26.70 20.29 5.57
CA ILE A 111 26.62 19.40 4.41
C ILE A 111 26.95 17.96 4.80
N PHE A 112 27.98 17.73 5.62
CA PHE A 112 28.30 16.40 6.14
C PHE A 112 27.12 15.79 6.93
N SER A 113 26.48 16.58 7.80
CA SER A 113 25.29 16.15 8.54
C SER A 113 24.16 15.74 7.58
N TRP A 114 23.97 16.47 6.48
CA TRP A 114 22.98 16.14 5.46
C TRP A 114 23.31 14.87 4.67
N VAL A 115 24.58 14.61 4.36
CA VAL A 115 25.02 13.32 3.80
C VAL A 115 24.65 12.19 4.74
N CYS A 116 24.94 12.33 6.04
CA CYS A 116 24.57 11.34 7.04
C CYS A 116 23.04 11.14 7.14
N ALA A 117 22.26 12.22 7.09
CA ALA A 117 20.81 12.15 7.16
C ALA A 117 20.23 11.37 5.97
N TRP A 118 20.54 11.82 4.74
CA TRP A 118 20.07 11.17 3.53
C TRP A 118 20.59 9.73 3.42
N GLY A 119 21.84 9.48 3.83
CA GLY A 119 22.44 8.14 3.87
C GLY A 119 21.71 7.20 4.84
N TYR A 120 21.41 7.68 6.05
CA TYR A 120 20.61 6.93 7.02
C TYR A 120 19.24 6.54 6.45
N LEU A 121 18.54 7.48 5.81
CA LEU A 121 17.25 7.22 5.18
C LEU A 121 17.38 6.19 4.04
N ALA A 122 18.40 6.33 3.19
CA ALA A 122 18.64 5.43 2.07
C ALA A 122 18.89 3.98 2.54
N ILE A 123 19.73 3.80 3.56
CA ILE A 123 20.05 2.47 4.12
C ILE A 123 18.80 1.81 4.73
N GLU A 124 18.03 2.56 5.51
CA GLU A 124 16.78 2.06 6.10
C GLU A 124 15.75 1.68 5.03
N LEU A 125 15.60 2.50 3.99
CA LEU A 125 14.72 2.20 2.86
C LEU A 125 15.20 0.97 2.10
N TRP A 126 16.52 0.83 1.89
CA TRP A 126 17.11 -0.32 1.21
C TRP A 126 16.91 -1.63 1.99
N HIS A 127 17.05 -1.60 3.32
CA HIS A 127 16.80 -2.76 4.18
C HIS A 127 15.32 -3.17 4.19
N ARG A 128 14.42 -2.19 4.19
CA ARG A 128 12.97 -2.46 4.19
C ARG A 128 12.46 -2.91 2.82
N TYR A 129 13.03 -2.38 1.74
CA TYR A 129 12.62 -2.63 0.36
C TYR A 129 13.84 -2.90 -0.53
N PRO A 130 14.39 -4.12 -0.49
CA PRO A 130 15.57 -4.44 -1.30
C PRO A 130 15.22 -4.36 -2.80
N PRO A 131 15.92 -3.53 -3.59
CA PRO A 131 15.66 -3.43 -5.02
C PRO A 131 16.02 -4.71 -5.76
N THR A 132 15.39 -4.94 -6.91
CA THR A 132 15.72 -6.07 -7.80
C THR A 132 17.13 -5.93 -8.36
N VAL A 133 17.72 -7.03 -8.84
CA VAL A 133 19.09 -7.03 -9.40
C VAL A 133 19.20 -6.05 -10.57
N LEU A 134 18.20 -5.99 -11.45
CA LEU A 134 18.15 -5.06 -12.56
C LEU A 134 18.02 -3.60 -12.10
N THR A 135 17.20 -3.35 -11.07
CA THR A 135 17.07 -2.02 -10.49
C THR A 135 18.41 -1.55 -9.90
N LYS A 136 19.16 -2.44 -9.23
CA LYS A 136 20.50 -2.13 -8.71
C LYS A 136 21.48 -1.76 -9.82
N THR A 137 21.53 -2.51 -10.91
CA THR A 137 22.45 -2.23 -12.03
C THR A 137 22.13 -0.92 -12.73
N VAL A 138 20.84 -0.66 -13.00
CA VAL A 138 20.38 0.62 -13.55
C VAL A 138 20.79 1.78 -12.66
N PHE A 139 20.57 1.66 -11.35
CA PHE A 139 20.89 2.74 -10.41
C PHE A 139 22.39 2.98 -10.32
N SER A 140 23.21 1.92 -10.25
CA SER A 140 24.67 2.07 -10.26
C SER A 140 25.16 2.79 -11.52
N LEU A 141 24.58 2.49 -12.69
CA LEU A 141 24.96 3.15 -13.95
C LEU A 141 24.51 4.63 -13.99
N LEU A 142 23.30 4.92 -13.50
CA LEU A 142 22.79 6.28 -13.32
C LEU A 142 23.67 7.11 -12.40
N PHE A 143 24.00 6.57 -11.21
CA PHE A 143 24.83 7.26 -10.22
C PHE A 143 26.24 7.50 -10.73
N PHE A 144 26.81 6.52 -11.44
CA PHE A 144 28.13 6.66 -12.05
C PHE A 144 28.12 7.75 -13.14
N GLY A 145 27.13 7.74 -14.04
CA GLY A 145 27.01 8.76 -15.09
C GLY A 145 26.82 10.17 -14.54
N LEU A 146 25.97 10.32 -13.52
CA LEU A 146 25.73 11.60 -12.86
C LEU A 146 26.98 12.08 -12.11
N ALA A 147 27.71 11.19 -11.43
CA ALA A 147 28.96 11.51 -10.77
C ALA A 147 30.05 11.98 -11.75
N LEU A 148 30.12 11.36 -12.93
CA LEU A 148 31.09 11.72 -13.97
C LEU A 148 30.77 13.09 -14.59
N LEU A 149 29.48 13.36 -14.84
CA LEU A 149 29.02 14.67 -15.30
C LEU A 149 29.36 15.76 -14.29
N LEU A 150 29.06 15.56 -13.01
CA LEU A 150 29.29 16.58 -11.99
C LEU A 150 30.77 16.76 -11.68
N ALA A 151 31.56 15.69 -11.65
CA ALA A 151 33.02 15.80 -11.59
C ALA A 151 33.59 16.67 -12.73
N SER A 152 33.00 16.60 -13.94
CA SER A 152 33.44 17.43 -15.07
C SER A 152 33.14 18.92 -14.92
N PHE A 153 32.09 19.29 -14.18
CA PHE A 153 31.78 20.69 -13.85
C PHE A 153 32.66 21.22 -12.72
N TYR A 154 32.84 20.42 -11.67
CA TYR A 154 33.50 20.85 -10.44
C TYR A 154 35.02 20.84 -10.52
N TYR A 155 35.60 19.85 -11.21
CA TYR A 155 37.05 19.72 -11.28
C TYR A 155 37.72 20.98 -11.86
N PRO A 156 37.27 21.56 -12.99
CA PRO A 156 37.86 22.79 -13.52
C PRO A 156 37.75 24.00 -12.59
N GLN A 157 36.67 24.11 -11.80
CA GLN A 157 36.40 25.27 -10.94
C GLN A 157 37.30 25.31 -9.71
N TYR A 158 37.54 24.17 -9.07
CA TYR A 158 38.35 24.11 -7.85
C TYR A 158 39.84 23.82 -8.10
N ASN A 159 40.23 23.39 -9.30
CA ASN A 159 41.61 23.01 -9.62
C ASN A 159 42.65 24.09 -9.27
N SER A 160 42.31 25.37 -9.48
CA SER A 160 43.20 26.50 -9.14
C SER A 160 43.33 26.77 -7.63
N SER A 161 42.36 26.32 -6.83
CA SER A 161 42.23 26.64 -5.40
C SER A 161 42.69 25.49 -4.49
N LEU A 162 43.10 24.34 -5.03
CA LEU A 162 43.56 23.17 -4.27
C LEU A 162 44.88 23.39 -3.49
N ASN A 163 45.57 24.50 -3.72
CA ASN A 163 46.82 24.82 -3.03
C ASN A 163 46.61 25.42 -1.64
N THR A 164 45.40 25.90 -1.32
CA THR A 164 45.06 26.47 0.00
C THR A 164 44.22 25.50 0.83
N MET A 165 44.25 25.64 2.17
CA MET A 165 43.44 24.78 3.04
C MET A 165 41.94 25.05 2.90
N ALA A 166 41.56 26.33 2.77
CA ALA A 166 40.18 26.74 2.49
C ALA A 166 39.68 26.19 1.15
N GLY A 167 40.46 26.34 0.06
CA GLY A 167 40.05 25.82 -1.25
C GLY A 167 39.96 24.29 -1.32
N ARG A 168 40.73 23.56 -0.51
CA ARG A 168 40.55 22.11 -0.34
C ARG A 168 39.27 21.77 0.42
N LEU A 169 38.93 22.55 1.45
CA LEU A 169 37.70 22.37 2.21
C LEU A 169 36.48 22.61 1.32
N ASP A 170 36.47 23.71 0.56
CA ASP A 170 35.37 24.02 -0.38
C ASP A 170 35.21 22.94 -1.44
N ALA A 171 36.31 22.44 -2.01
CA ALA A 171 36.26 21.34 -2.99
C ALA A 171 35.66 20.06 -2.40
N VAL A 172 35.97 19.74 -1.15
CA VAL A 172 35.37 18.58 -0.44
C VAL A 172 33.90 18.84 -0.16
N THR A 173 33.54 20.04 0.29
CA THR A 173 32.16 20.41 0.61
C THR A 173 31.26 20.35 -0.61
N ALA A 174 31.70 20.91 -1.74
CA ALA A 174 31.03 20.78 -3.03
C ALA A 174 30.84 19.30 -3.45
N GLY A 175 31.84 18.45 -3.22
CA GLY A 175 31.72 17.01 -3.46
C GLY A 175 30.67 16.33 -2.57
N LEU A 176 30.57 16.75 -1.30
CA LEU A 176 29.57 16.24 -0.36
C LEU A 176 28.16 16.76 -0.67
N GLU A 177 27.99 18.00 -1.12
CA GLU A 177 26.72 18.54 -1.61
C GLU A 177 26.17 17.70 -2.75
N PHE A 178 27.04 17.36 -3.69
CA PHE A 178 26.67 16.46 -4.77
C PHE A 178 26.26 15.08 -4.25
N LEU A 179 27.00 14.53 -3.30
CA LEU A 179 26.67 13.25 -2.67
C LEU A 179 25.31 13.29 -1.96
N VAL A 180 24.93 14.42 -1.35
CA VAL A 180 23.58 14.63 -0.78
C VAL A 180 22.52 14.47 -1.86
N LEU A 181 22.69 15.13 -3.01
CA LEU A 181 21.73 15.06 -4.12
C LEU A 181 21.63 13.64 -4.68
N LEU A 182 22.75 12.93 -4.85
CA LEU A 182 22.75 11.53 -5.29
C LEU A 182 21.99 10.64 -4.33
N ILE A 183 22.33 10.68 -3.04
CA ILE A 183 21.70 9.81 -2.05
C ILE A 183 20.21 10.14 -1.95
N GLY A 184 19.84 11.43 -1.99
CA GLY A 184 18.45 11.86 -1.98
C GLY A 184 17.66 11.39 -3.19
N LEU A 185 18.26 11.43 -4.39
CA LEU A 185 17.69 10.82 -5.59
C LEU A 185 17.48 9.31 -5.43
N GLY A 186 18.45 8.62 -4.81
CA GLY A 186 18.37 7.22 -4.44
C GLY A 186 17.19 6.91 -3.51
N CYS A 187 16.90 7.78 -2.54
CA CYS A 187 15.73 7.65 -1.68
C CYS A 187 14.41 7.73 -2.47
N ILE A 188 14.30 8.64 -3.45
CA ILE A 188 13.12 8.73 -4.33
C ILE A 188 12.96 7.46 -5.16
N LEU A 189 14.08 6.92 -5.63
CA LEU A 189 14.12 5.67 -6.37
C LEU A 189 13.67 4.45 -5.53
N LEU A 190 13.78 4.52 -4.20
CA LEU A 190 13.30 3.51 -3.25
C LEU A 190 11.84 3.75 -2.79
N LYS A 191 11.02 4.46 -3.60
CA LYS A 191 9.61 4.81 -3.32
C LYS A 191 9.41 5.56 -1.99
N ALA A 192 10.30 6.51 -1.67
CA ALA A 192 10.08 7.43 -0.56
C ALA A 192 8.74 8.22 -0.71
N PRO A 193 8.09 8.61 0.40
CA PRO A 193 6.82 9.33 0.33
C PRO A 193 7.00 10.69 -0.34
N PHE A 194 5.94 11.17 -1.00
CA PHE A 194 5.95 12.40 -1.81
C PHE A 194 6.50 13.65 -1.09
N VAL A 195 6.35 13.75 0.24
CA VAL A 195 6.92 14.87 1.01
C VAL A 195 8.45 14.88 0.98
N ILE A 196 9.10 13.71 0.89
CA ILE A 196 10.56 13.60 0.74
C ILE A 196 11.01 14.14 -0.62
N ASN A 197 10.18 14.06 -1.66
CA ASN A 197 10.49 14.66 -2.97
C ASN A 197 10.55 16.18 -2.87
N TRP A 198 9.62 16.80 -2.12
CA TRP A 198 9.68 18.23 -1.82
C TRP A 198 10.92 18.59 -0.99
N MET A 199 11.28 17.77 0.01
CA MET A 199 12.52 17.98 0.75
C MET A 199 13.77 17.88 -0.15
N LEU A 200 13.79 16.97 -1.12
CA LEU A 200 14.89 16.90 -2.08
C LEU A 200 14.91 18.13 -2.99
N LEU A 201 13.75 18.62 -3.44
CA LEU A 201 13.67 19.85 -4.22
C LEU A 201 14.19 21.06 -3.42
N ALA A 202 13.79 21.20 -2.15
CA ALA A 202 14.33 22.23 -1.26
C ALA A 202 15.85 22.12 -1.11
N THR A 203 16.35 20.91 -0.85
CA THR A 203 17.78 20.60 -0.73
C THR A 203 18.53 20.99 -2.01
N THR A 204 17.94 20.70 -3.17
CA THR A 204 18.51 21.03 -4.49
C THR A 204 18.55 22.54 -4.71
N LEU A 205 17.48 23.26 -4.36
CA LEU A 205 17.44 24.72 -4.49
C LEU A 205 18.47 25.41 -3.60
N LEU A 206 18.66 24.92 -2.37
CA LEU A 206 19.66 25.46 -1.44
C LEU A 206 21.08 25.21 -1.96
N ILE A 207 21.42 23.96 -2.29
CA ILE A 207 22.74 23.61 -2.84
C ILE A 207 23.02 24.36 -4.14
N ALA A 208 22.07 24.36 -5.08
CA ALA A 208 22.26 25.06 -6.36
C ALA A 208 22.42 26.58 -6.18
N SER A 209 21.80 27.16 -5.14
CA SER A 209 21.96 28.58 -4.83
C SER A 209 23.33 28.86 -4.19
N ASP A 210 23.84 27.98 -3.32
CA ASP A 210 25.20 28.10 -2.76
C ASP A 210 26.29 28.06 -3.85
N MET A 211 26.16 27.10 -4.79
CA MET A 211 27.07 26.96 -5.92
C MET A 211 27.23 28.26 -6.72
N VAL A 212 26.18 29.07 -6.80
CA VAL A 212 26.20 30.33 -7.53
C VAL A 212 27.01 31.40 -6.79
N TYR A 213 27.10 31.35 -5.46
CA TYR A 213 27.97 32.26 -4.68
C TYR A 213 29.46 31.97 -4.85
N SER A 214 29.82 30.80 -5.39
CA SER A 214 31.22 30.45 -5.71
C SER A 214 31.73 31.07 -7.02
N GLU A 215 30.88 31.82 -7.74
CA GLU A 215 31.22 32.50 -9.00
C GLU A 215 31.56 33.98 -8.78
N GLN A 216 32.39 34.55 -9.65
CA GLN A 216 32.91 35.92 -9.48
C GLN A 216 31.84 37.02 -9.56
N GLU A 217 30.74 36.75 -10.27
CA GLU A 217 29.59 37.65 -10.38
C GLU A 217 28.31 36.91 -10.04
N VAL A 218 27.74 37.21 -8.87
CA VAL A 218 26.47 36.63 -8.40
C VAL A 218 25.30 37.41 -9.00
N PRO A 219 24.44 36.79 -9.82
CA PRO A 219 23.27 37.46 -10.38
C PRO A 219 22.29 37.97 -9.32
N VAL A 220 21.56 39.03 -9.64
CA VAL A 220 20.49 39.55 -8.78
C VAL A 220 19.35 38.52 -8.71
N GLY A 221 19.00 38.07 -7.50
CA GLY A 221 17.83 37.23 -7.25
C GLY A 221 18.10 35.80 -6.76
N ILE A 222 19.36 35.34 -6.69
CA ILE A 222 19.69 34.02 -6.09
C ILE A 222 19.29 33.95 -4.61
N GLU A 223 19.39 35.04 -3.86
CA GLU A 223 18.89 35.12 -2.48
C GLU A 223 17.41 34.75 -2.38
N ALA A 224 16.57 35.21 -3.31
CA ALA A 224 15.14 34.85 -3.33
C ALA A 224 14.93 33.35 -3.58
N VAL A 225 15.78 32.72 -4.40
CA VAL A 225 15.75 31.27 -4.64
C VAL A 225 16.15 30.51 -3.38
N TRP A 226 17.20 30.97 -2.69
CA TRP A 226 17.63 30.42 -1.41
C TRP A 226 16.51 30.49 -0.35
N MET A 227 15.88 31.66 -0.20
CA MET A 227 14.75 31.89 0.71
C MET A 227 13.57 30.96 0.38
N PHE A 228 13.29 30.75 -0.91
CA PHE A 228 12.25 29.81 -1.34
C PHE A 228 12.60 28.35 -1.00
N GLY A 229 13.87 27.97 -1.13
CA GLY A 229 14.38 26.66 -0.67
C GLY A 229 14.14 26.43 0.82
N GLN A 230 14.44 27.43 1.67
CA GLN A 230 14.19 27.36 3.11
C GLN A 230 12.70 27.24 3.45
N PHE A 231 11.84 28.02 2.77
CA PHE A 231 10.39 27.94 2.91
C PHE A 231 9.87 26.52 2.62
N LEU A 232 10.33 25.95 1.51
CA LEU A 232 9.88 24.66 1.03
C LEU A 232 10.36 23.54 1.97
N LEU A 233 11.56 23.67 2.55
CA LEU A 233 12.08 22.77 3.55
C LEU A 233 11.24 22.80 4.85
N LEU A 234 10.97 23.99 5.39
CA LEU A 234 10.14 24.18 6.58
C LEU A 234 8.74 23.60 6.38
N SER A 235 8.12 23.94 5.24
CA SER A 235 6.80 23.43 4.85
C SER A 235 6.77 21.90 4.80
N SER A 236 7.84 21.29 4.28
CA SER A 236 7.96 19.84 4.19
C SER A 236 8.06 19.17 5.56
N TYR A 237 8.80 19.73 6.52
CA TYR A 237 8.85 19.18 7.89
C TYR A 237 7.48 19.21 8.58
N LEU A 238 6.74 20.31 8.40
CA LEU A 238 5.41 20.46 8.98
C LEU A 238 4.42 19.44 8.39
N LEU A 239 4.40 19.30 7.05
CA LEU A 239 3.58 18.30 6.36
C LEU A 239 3.92 16.87 6.79
N LEU A 240 5.21 16.54 6.89
CA LEU A 240 5.65 15.20 7.26
C LEU A 240 5.32 14.85 8.72
N SER A 241 5.24 15.86 9.61
CA SER A 241 4.83 15.67 11.01
C SER A 241 3.36 15.23 11.18
N GLU A 242 2.51 15.47 10.19
CA GLU A 242 1.07 15.15 10.26
C GLU A 242 0.70 13.75 9.73
N ILE A 243 1.54 13.17 8.87
CA ILE A 243 1.26 11.90 8.16
C ILE A 243 1.05 10.70 9.10
N ARG A 244 1.31 10.81 10.41
CA ARG A 244 1.35 9.68 11.34
C ARG A 244 0.08 9.42 12.17
N LYS A 245 -0.89 10.33 12.34
CA LYS A 245 -2.02 10.07 13.25
C LYS A 245 -3.19 9.27 12.66
N GLU A 246 -3.36 9.20 11.34
CA GLU A 246 -4.53 8.51 10.74
C GLU A 246 -4.35 7.00 10.55
N ARG A 247 -3.12 6.46 10.56
CA ARG A 247 -2.87 5.07 10.14
C ARG A 247 -2.83 4.03 11.27
N LEU A 248 -2.94 4.43 12.55
CA LEU A 248 -2.94 3.49 13.69
C LEU A 248 -4.36 3.11 14.16
N GLY A 249 -5.42 3.71 13.60
CA GLY A 249 -6.80 3.52 14.07
C GLY A 249 -7.72 2.69 13.17
N LYS A 250 -7.24 2.16 12.04
CA LYS A 250 -8.10 1.51 11.02
C LYS A 250 -7.62 0.15 10.50
N THR A 251 -6.71 -0.52 11.19
CA THR A 251 -6.23 -1.86 10.80
C THR A 251 -6.42 -2.86 11.93
N ASN A 252 -7.68 -3.05 12.34
CA ASN A 252 -8.18 -4.39 12.58
C ASN A 252 -8.92 -4.77 11.29
N ASP A 253 -8.61 -5.95 10.76
CA ASP A 253 -9.15 -6.55 9.53
C ASP A 253 -8.56 -6.08 8.19
N LEU A 254 -7.46 -6.74 7.77
CA LEU A 254 -7.32 -7.49 6.51
C LEU A 254 -5.83 -7.73 6.17
N HIS A 255 -5.44 -9.02 6.18
CA HIS A 255 -4.29 -9.66 5.50
C HIS A 255 -2.91 -8.96 5.47
N PHE A 256 -2.03 -9.41 6.37
CA PHE A 256 -0.64 -8.95 6.54
C PHE A 256 0.41 -9.59 5.59
N HIS A 257 0.01 -10.24 4.49
CA HIS A 257 0.95 -10.95 3.60
C HIS A 257 1.20 -10.27 2.23
N ASP A 258 0.47 -9.23 1.84
CA ASP A 258 0.57 -8.64 0.48
C ASP A 258 1.41 -7.33 0.42
N ASP A 259 1.81 -6.77 1.56
CA ASP A 259 2.50 -5.46 1.63
C ASP A 259 3.96 -5.49 1.14
N LYS A 260 4.56 -6.68 1.03
CA LYS A 260 5.94 -6.86 0.53
C LYS A 260 6.01 -6.74 -1.01
N ILE A 261 4.95 -7.14 -1.71
CA ILE A 261 4.82 -7.07 -3.18
C ILE A 261 4.46 -5.64 -3.62
N ARG A 262 3.72 -4.91 -2.79
CA ARG A 262 3.16 -3.59 -3.10
C ARG A 262 4.18 -2.45 -3.24
N ARG A 263 5.47 -2.69 -2.93
CA ARG A 263 6.52 -1.65 -2.97
C ARG A 263 7.78 -2.01 -3.76
N SER A 264 7.95 -3.24 -4.25
CA SER A 264 9.04 -3.54 -5.19
C SER A 264 8.71 -2.95 -6.56
N ARG A 265 9.63 -2.15 -7.13
CA ARG A 265 9.50 -1.68 -8.52
C ARG A 265 9.56 -2.86 -9.49
N SER A 266 8.73 -2.83 -10.54
CA SER A 266 8.90 -3.76 -11.66
C SER A 266 10.23 -3.52 -12.37
N ASP A 267 10.80 -4.59 -12.92
CA ASP A 267 12.03 -4.57 -13.71
C ASP A 267 11.92 -3.64 -14.95
N LEU A 268 10.71 -3.48 -15.48
CA LEU A 268 10.41 -2.57 -16.60
C LEU A 268 10.58 -1.09 -16.20
N SER A 269 10.31 -0.76 -14.94
CA SER A 269 10.46 0.60 -14.41
C SER A 269 11.91 1.07 -14.48
N GLY A 270 12.85 0.21 -14.08
CA GLY A 270 14.28 0.51 -14.16
C GLY A 270 14.75 0.77 -15.60
N ILE A 271 14.28 -0.03 -16.56
CA ILE A 271 14.65 0.11 -17.97
C ILE A 271 14.11 1.42 -18.57
N LEU A 272 12.87 1.80 -18.25
CA LEU A 272 12.27 3.03 -18.74
C LEU A 272 12.98 4.28 -18.20
N ILE A 273 13.38 4.25 -16.92
CA ILE A 273 14.19 5.31 -16.30
C ILE A 273 15.53 5.44 -17.02
N LEU A 274 16.20 4.31 -17.34
CA LEU A 274 17.47 4.31 -18.06
C LEU A 274 17.36 4.86 -19.50
N LEU A 275 16.30 4.48 -20.22
CA LEU A 275 16.03 4.92 -21.60
C LEU A 275 15.65 6.40 -21.68
N SER A 276 14.95 6.92 -20.66
CA SER A 276 14.58 8.33 -20.55
C SER A 276 15.68 9.23 -20.00
N LEU A 277 16.76 8.63 -19.45
CA LEU A 277 17.92 9.36 -18.96
C LEU A 277 18.79 9.86 -20.13
N GLY A 278 18.18 10.71 -20.95
CA GLY A 278 18.81 11.52 -21.98
C GLY A 278 19.64 12.66 -21.39
N GLY A 279 20.49 12.36 -20.40
CA GLY A 279 21.52 13.30 -19.94
C GLY A 279 22.44 13.74 -21.09
N LEU A 280 22.60 12.88 -22.10
CA LEU A 280 23.37 13.18 -23.31
C LEU A 280 22.67 14.18 -24.26
N LEU A 281 21.33 14.21 -24.28
CA LEU A 281 20.56 15.13 -25.13
C LEU A 281 20.36 16.49 -24.46
N MET A 282 20.32 16.53 -23.13
CA MET A 282 20.06 17.77 -22.38
C MET A 282 21.28 18.68 -22.23
N MET A 283 22.50 18.15 -22.19
CA MET A 283 23.70 18.97 -22.20
C MET A 283 23.82 19.77 -23.51
N VAL A 284 23.34 19.21 -24.62
CA VAL A 284 23.25 19.87 -25.93
C VAL A 284 22.23 21.01 -25.90
N VAL A 285 21.06 20.79 -25.30
CA VAL A 285 19.99 21.82 -25.20
C VAL A 285 20.43 22.99 -24.31
N LEU A 286 21.00 22.73 -23.14
CA LEU A 286 21.51 23.79 -22.24
C LEU A 286 22.73 24.53 -22.83
N GLY A 287 23.54 23.84 -23.64
CA GLY A 287 24.66 24.44 -24.37
C GLY A 287 24.21 25.44 -25.45
N LEU A 288 23.04 25.25 -26.04
CA LEU A 288 22.46 26.13 -27.07
C LEU A 288 21.84 27.41 -26.49
N ILE A 289 21.49 27.40 -25.20
CA ILE A 289 20.86 28.54 -24.55
C ILE A 289 21.94 29.57 -24.16
N GLN A 290 21.85 30.79 -24.69
CA GLN A 290 22.73 31.90 -24.33
C GLN A 290 22.26 32.58 -23.04
N ILE A 291 22.54 31.93 -21.92
CA ILE A 291 22.36 32.47 -20.57
C ILE A 291 23.75 32.65 -19.91
N HIS A 292 23.85 33.56 -18.94
CA HIS A 292 25.02 33.73 -18.08
C HIS A 292 25.53 32.38 -17.54
N VAL A 293 26.84 32.17 -17.49
CA VAL A 293 27.49 30.89 -17.13
C VAL A 293 26.95 30.34 -15.80
N VAL A 294 26.77 31.23 -14.83
CA VAL A 294 26.23 30.95 -13.49
C VAL A 294 24.84 30.30 -13.54
N TRP A 295 23.91 30.86 -14.31
CA TRP A 295 22.56 30.34 -14.43
C TRP A 295 22.53 29.01 -15.21
N LYS A 296 23.52 28.74 -16.06
CA LYS A 296 23.64 27.44 -16.74
C LYS A 296 23.88 26.30 -15.75
N ALA A 297 24.81 26.49 -14.80
CA ALA A 297 25.07 25.49 -13.75
C ALA A 297 23.84 25.28 -12.86
N PHE A 298 23.22 26.37 -12.43
CA PHE A 298 21.99 26.35 -11.62
C PHE A 298 20.85 25.58 -12.31
N PHE A 299 20.50 25.96 -13.56
CA PHE A 299 19.42 25.30 -14.29
C PHE A 299 19.77 23.87 -14.66
N ALA A 300 21.04 23.54 -14.91
CA ALA A 300 21.46 22.16 -15.18
C ALA A 300 21.13 21.24 -14.00
N VAL A 301 21.51 21.62 -12.78
CA VAL A 301 21.25 20.82 -11.58
C VAL A 301 19.74 20.68 -11.33
N LEU A 302 19.00 21.79 -11.35
CA LEU A 302 17.55 21.79 -11.11
C LEU A 302 16.80 20.95 -12.15
N PHE A 303 17.17 21.08 -13.43
CA PHE A 303 16.52 20.37 -14.52
C PHE A 303 16.82 18.87 -14.49
N ILE A 304 18.05 18.46 -14.16
CA ILE A 304 18.41 17.05 -13.97
C ILE A 304 17.58 16.43 -12.85
N VAL A 305 17.51 17.09 -11.69
CA VAL A 305 16.73 16.58 -10.55
C VAL A 305 15.24 16.52 -10.91
N ALA A 306 14.69 17.57 -11.53
CA ALA A 306 13.29 17.60 -11.94
C ALA A 306 12.97 16.49 -12.96
N LEU A 307 13.82 16.31 -13.98
CA LEU A 307 13.64 15.26 -15.00
C LEU A 307 13.65 13.88 -14.35
N VAL A 308 14.62 13.57 -13.50
CA VAL A 308 14.68 12.27 -12.84
C VAL A 308 13.46 12.07 -11.94
N VAL A 309 13.06 13.08 -11.15
CA VAL A 309 11.86 12.99 -10.30
C VAL A 309 10.60 12.74 -11.13
N SER A 310 10.43 13.46 -12.25
CA SER A 310 9.29 13.31 -13.15
C SER A 310 9.24 11.94 -13.81
N VAL A 311 10.37 11.47 -14.34
CA VAL A 311 10.49 10.13 -14.93
C VAL A 311 10.16 9.07 -13.88
N VAL A 312 10.75 9.19 -12.70
CA VAL A 312 10.54 8.23 -11.61
C VAL A 312 9.07 8.20 -11.18
N TRP A 313 8.45 9.37 -11.04
CA TRP A 313 7.04 9.49 -10.71
C TRP A 313 6.14 8.86 -11.78
N LEU A 314 6.41 9.13 -13.06
CA LEU A 314 5.66 8.56 -14.18
C LEU A 314 5.77 7.04 -14.17
N THR A 315 6.97 6.54 -13.90
CA THR A 315 7.23 5.11 -13.92
C THR A 315 6.60 4.39 -12.73
N ASP A 316 6.59 5.00 -11.54
CA ASP A 316 5.86 4.48 -10.37
C ASP A 316 4.34 4.43 -10.63
N HIS A 317 3.80 5.40 -11.36
CA HIS A 317 2.39 5.43 -11.74
C HIS A 317 2.00 4.29 -12.69
N PHE A 318 2.89 3.98 -13.63
CA PHE A 318 2.73 2.85 -14.54
C PHE A 318 2.83 1.50 -13.82
N ASP A 319 3.80 1.37 -12.90
CA ASP A 319 4.05 0.16 -12.11
C ASP A 319 2.82 -0.27 -11.30
N ASP A 320 2.18 0.67 -10.61
CA ASP A 320 0.94 0.41 -9.84
C ASP A 320 -0.18 -0.15 -10.75
N SER A 321 -0.25 0.32 -11.99
CA SER A 321 -1.27 -0.08 -12.97
C SER A 321 -0.99 -1.47 -13.55
N VAL A 322 0.29 -1.80 -13.79
CA VAL A 322 0.72 -3.14 -14.21
C VAL A 322 0.47 -4.18 -13.10
N GLN A 323 0.77 -3.83 -11.85
CA GLN A 323 0.46 -4.71 -10.71
C GLN A 323 -1.04 -4.97 -10.59
N TYR A 324 -1.86 -3.92 -10.76
CA TYR A 324 -3.31 -4.07 -10.81
C TYR A 324 -3.74 -5.00 -11.94
N LEU A 325 -3.21 -4.83 -13.16
CA LEU A 325 -3.52 -5.69 -14.30
C LEU A 325 -3.21 -7.16 -14.00
N LYS A 326 -2.03 -7.45 -13.43
CA LYS A 326 -1.63 -8.80 -13.05
C LYS A 326 -2.57 -9.40 -11.99
N LYS A 327 -2.97 -8.60 -10.99
CA LYS A 327 -3.89 -9.03 -9.94
C LYS A 327 -5.29 -9.29 -10.51
N TYR A 328 -5.77 -8.39 -11.37
CA TYR A 328 -7.04 -8.50 -12.06
C TYR A 328 -7.11 -9.76 -12.92
N THR A 329 -6.09 -10.03 -13.75
CA THR A 329 -6.05 -11.24 -14.58
C THR A 329 -5.99 -12.52 -13.74
N THR A 330 -5.24 -12.49 -12.63
CA THR A 330 -5.13 -13.62 -11.70
C THR A 330 -6.45 -13.90 -10.99
N ARG A 331 -7.12 -12.85 -10.48
CA ARG A 331 -8.46 -12.95 -9.87
C ARG A 331 -9.50 -13.46 -10.86
N LEU A 332 -9.48 -12.96 -12.10
CA LEU A 332 -10.37 -13.41 -13.16
C LEU A 332 -10.21 -14.92 -13.40
N HIS A 333 -8.98 -15.45 -13.36
CA HIS A 333 -8.73 -16.89 -13.48
C HIS A 333 -9.17 -17.67 -12.23
N GLN A 334 -8.89 -17.16 -11.03
CA GLN A 334 -9.19 -17.83 -9.76
C GLN A 334 -10.69 -17.85 -9.44
N ASN A 335 -11.42 -16.78 -9.75
CA ASN A 335 -12.85 -16.64 -9.51
C ASN A 335 -13.72 -17.18 -10.67
N ARG A 336 -13.21 -18.15 -11.44
CA ARG A 336 -13.94 -18.77 -12.56
C ARG A 336 -14.59 -17.76 -13.51
N LEU A 337 -13.83 -16.73 -13.91
CA LEU A 337 -14.25 -15.70 -14.85
C LEU A 337 -15.29 -14.70 -14.31
N GLU A 338 -15.47 -14.61 -12.99
CA GLU A 338 -16.27 -13.54 -12.39
C GLU A 338 -15.52 -12.20 -12.39
N TYR A 339 -16.24 -11.17 -12.82
CA TYR A 339 -15.71 -9.84 -13.13
C TYR A 339 -15.98 -8.86 -11.99
N GLU A 340 -14.93 -8.15 -11.55
CA GLU A 340 -15.02 -6.95 -10.71
C GLU A 340 -14.86 -5.71 -11.59
N ASP A 341 -15.69 -4.68 -11.41
CA ASP A 341 -15.58 -3.45 -12.20
C ASP A 341 -14.34 -2.63 -11.82
N TRP A 342 -13.34 -2.62 -12.71
CA TRP A 342 -12.10 -1.89 -12.53
C TRP A 342 -12.29 -0.38 -12.39
N ARG A 343 -13.45 0.15 -12.80
CA ARG A 343 -13.79 1.58 -12.65
C ARG A 343 -14.08 1.99 -11.21
N THR A 344 -14.33 1.02 -10.32
CA THR A 344 -14.58 1.27 -8.88
C THR A 344 -13.29 1.42 -8.06
N GLU A 345 -12.14 1.19 -8.68
CA GLU A 345 -10.84 1.28 -8.03
C GLU A 345 -10.38 2.71 -7.79
N SER A 346 -9.29 2.85 -7.03
CA SER A 346 -8.73 4.16 -6.69
C SER A 346 -8.57 5.05 -7.94
N GLY A 347 -8.96 6.33 -7.83
CA GLY A 347 -8.98 7.26 -8.97
C GLY A 347 -7.63 7.41 -9.69
N ARG A 348 -6.53 7.07 -9.02
CA ARG A 348 -5.18 7.00 -9.61
C ARG A 348 -5.05 5.87 -10.64
N ILE A 349 -5.45 4.64 -10.28
CA ILE A 349 -5.36 3.46 -11.15
C ILE A 349 -6.31 3.63 -12.35
N TYR A 350 -7.52 4.13 -12.08
CA TYR A 350 -8.50 4.43 -13.12
C TYR A 350 -7.94 5.36 -14.21
N ALA A 351 -7.34 6.49 -13.80
CA ALA A 351 -6.80 7.48 -14.74
C ALA A 351 -5.67 6.91 -15.61
N THR A 352 -4.77 6.08 -15.05
CA THR A 352 -3.72 5.44 -15.85
C THR A 352 -4.28 4.46 -16.85
N LEU A 353 -5.21 3.59 -16.42
CA LEU A 353 -5.77 2.56 -17.29
C LEU A 353 -6.54 3.19 -18.45
N GLN A 354 -7.26 4.29 -18.18
CA GLN A 354 -7.96 5.04 -19.22
C GLN A 354 -7.00 5.74 -20.19
N SER A 355 -5.98 6.44 -19.67
CA SER A 355 -5.04 7.20 -20.52
C SER A 355 -4.11 6.31 -21.35
N THR A 356 -3.74 5.13 -20.85
CA THR A 356 -2.91 4.15 -21.57
C THR A 356 -3.71 3.26 -22.52
N GLY A 357 -5.04 3.29 -22.48
CA GLY A 357 -5.91 2.39 -23.25
C GLY A 357 -6.03 0.97 -22.67
N LEU A 358 -5.34 0.65 -21.57
CA LEU A 358 -5.43 -0.64 -20.89
C LEU A 358 -6.83 -0.92 -20.32
N GLY A 359 -7.62 0.12 -20.02
CA GLY A 359 -9.02 -0.03 -19.63
C GLY A 359 -9.88 -0.71 -20.71
N ASN A 360 -9.68 -0.34 -21.98
CA ASN A 360 -10.38 -0.98 -23.10
C ASN A 360 -9.95 -2.44 -23.26
N TYR A 361 -8.67 -2.75 -23.01
CA TYR A 361 -8.19 -4.12 -22.99
C TYR A 361 -8.84 -4.94 -21.86
N LEU A 362 -8.96 -4.37 -20.65
CA LEU A 362 -9.66 -5.00 -19.53
C LEU A 362 -11.13 -5.26 -19.84
N ASP A 363 -11.81 -4.33 -20.50
CA ASP A 363 -13.18 -4.50 -20.96
C ASP A 363 -13.28 -5.63 -22.00
N SER A 364 -12.41 -5.65 -23.01
CA SER A 364 -12.35 -6.74 -24.01
C SER A 364 -12.05 -8.10 -23.39
N LEU A 365 -11.15 -8.15 -22.40
CA LEU A 365 -10.82 -9.35 -21.65
C LEU A 365 -12.04 -9.83 -20.86
N SER A 366 -12.75 -8.92 -20.19
CA SER A 366 -13.97 -9.23 -19.44
C SER A 366 -15.08 -9.74 -20.35
N GLN A 367 -15.24 -9.16 -21.54
CA GLN A 367 -16.19 -9.61 -22.55
C GLN A 367 -15.84 -11.01 -23.05
N SER A 368 -14.56 -11.26 -23.34
CA SER A 368 -14.07 -12.59 -23.76
C SER A 368 -14.28 -13.63 -22.66
N ALA A 369 -14.06 -13.27 -21.40
CA ALA A 369 -14.30 -14.13 -20.25
C ALA A 369 -15.80 -14.45 -20.08
N ARG A 370 -16.70 -13.48 -20.32
CA ARG A 370 -18.16 -13.71 -20.30
C ARG A 370 -18.60 -14.65 -21.42
N LEU A 371 -18.11 -14.44 -22.64
CA LEU A 371 -18.39 -15.32 -23.78
C LEU A 371 -17.88 -16.74 -23.49
N LEU A 372 -16.65 -16.87 -22.98
CA LEU A 372 -16.10 -18.17 -22.59
C LEU A 372 -16.93 -18.88 -21.50
N LYS A 373 -17.46 -18.13 -20.52
CA LYS A 373 -18.37 -18.67 -19.50
C LYS A 373 -19.73 -19.10 -20.07
N GLN A 374 -20.22 -18.42 -21.10
CA GLN A 374 -21.49 -18.76 -21.77
C GLN A 374 -21.34 -19.93 -22.75
N ASP A 375 -20.21 -20.00 -23.47
CA ASP A 375 -20.02 -20.92 -24.59
C ASP A 375 -19.35 -22.25 -24.17
N VAL A 376 -18.67 -22.30 -23.02
CA VAL A 376 -17.99 -23.51 -22.52
C VAL A 376 -18.84 -24.20 -21.44
N ILE A 377 -19.37 -25.37 -21.79
CA ILE A 377 -20.28 -26.21 -20.97
C ILE A 377 -19.60 -26.76 -19.68
N PHE A 378 -18.26 -26.73 -19.54
CA PHE A 378 -17.57 -27.28 -18.37
C PHE A 378 -16.27 -26.52 -18.03
N LEU A 379 -16.25 -25.76 -16.93
CA LEU A 379 -15.09 -25.01 -16.41
C LEU A 379 -14.47 -25.63 -15.14
N GLY A 380 -14.50 -26.97 -15.03
CA GLY A 380 -13.97 -27.71 -13.89
C GLY A 380 -15.06 -28.16 -12.90
N PRO A 381 -14.69 -28.61 -11.67
CA PRO A 381 -15.66 -29.19 -10.75
C PRO A 381 -16.72 -28.16 -10.39
N GLU A 382 -17.94 -28.38 -10.88
CA GLU A 382 -19.09 -27.55 -10.54
C GLU A 382 -19.28 -27.62 -9.02
N ARG A 383 -19.08 -26.51 -8.30
CA ARG A 383 -19.57 -26.40 -6.92
C ARG A 383 -21.08 -26.18 -7.08
N LEU A 384 -21.81 -27.29 -7.20
CA LEU A 384 -23.28 -27.31 -7.28
C LEU A 384 -23.92 -26.56 -6.11
N TYR A 385 -23.21 -26.50 -4.96
CA TYR A 385 -23.71 -25.90 -3.74
C TYR A 385 -22.71 -24.92 -3.08
N PRO A 386 -23.19 -23.84 -2.44
CA PRO A 386 -22.35 -22.86 -1.75
C PRO A 386 -21.73 -23.43 -0.46
N GLU A 387 -20.74 -22.72 0.10
CA GLU A 387 -20.16 -23.07 1.40
C GLU A 387 -21.21 -23.05 2.52
N VAL A 388 -21.11 -24.02 3.42
CA VAL A 388 -22.05 -24.19 4.52
C VAL A 388 -21.82 -23.10 5.57
N VAL A 389 -22.82 -22.27 5.80
CA VAL A 389 -22.80 -21.28 6.88
C VAL A 389 -23.16 -21.98 8.19
N ARG A 390 -22.17 -22.21 9.06
CA ARG A 390 -22.39 -22.72 10.42
C ARG A 390 -22.47 -21.55 11.42
N SER A 391 -23.57 -21.44 12.15
CA SER A 391 -23.71 -20.48 13.26
C SER A 391 -22.90 -20.93 14.48
N ALA A 392 -22.26 -19.99 15.19
CA ALA A 392 -21.38 -20.28 16.32
C ALA A 392 -22.10 -20.51 17.68
N GLU A 393 -23.42 -20.59 17.70
CA GLU A 393 -24.20 -20.76 18.94
C GLU A 393 -24.39 -22.24 19.32
N PRO A 394 -24.47 -22.57 20.63
CA PRO A 394 -24.76 -23.93 21.08
C PRO A 394 -26.14 -24.36 20.56
N ARG A 395 -26.16 -25.41 19.74
CA ARG A 395 -27.36 -25.82 18.99
C ARG A 395 -27.96 -27.08 19.59
N GLN A 396 -29.30 -27.08 19.69
CA GLN A 396 -30.10 -28.28 19.92
C GLN A 396 -29.84 -29.31 18.81
N ILE A 397 -29.83 -30.60 19.16
CA ILE A 397 -29.69 -31.69 18.17
C ILE A 397 -30.80 -31.53 17.14
N SER A 398 -30.46 -31.59 15.87
CA SER A 398 -31.40 -31.37 14.76
C SER A 398 -31.37 -32.53 13.77
N CYS A 399 -32.53 -32.86 13.20
CA CYS A 399 -32.63 -33.84 12.13
C CYS A 399 -33.35 -33.28 10.91
N PHE A 400 -32.93 -33.74 9.73
CA PHE A 400 -33.59 -33.41 8.48
C PHE A 400 -34.43 -34.59 8.00
N ILE A 401 -35.71 -34.37 7.76
CA ILE A 401 -36.66 -35.39 7.31
C ILE A 401 -36.85 -35.24 5.80
N VAL A 402 -36.34 -36.22 5.07
CA VAL A 402 -36.43 -36.36 3.63
C VAL A 402 -37.56 -37.34 3.31
N MET A 403 -38.64 -36.86 2.69
CA MET A 403 -39.79 -37.70 2.38
C MET A 403 -40.61 -37.15 1.19
N PRO A 404 -41.40 -37.99 0.50
CA PRO A 404 -42.27 -37.50 -0.57
C PRO A 404 -43.42 -36.67 0.00
N PHE A 405 -43.43 -35.36 -0.23
CA PHE A 405 -44.44 -34.42 0.30
C PHE A 405 -45.76 -34.42 -0.48
N SER A 406 -45.76 -34.87 -1.74
CA SER A 406 -46.96 -34.86 -2.60
C SER A 406 -47.93 -36.03 -2.36
N LEU A 407 -47.64 -36.93 -1.42
CA LEU A 407 -48.43 -38.13 -1.15
C LEU A 407 -49.35 -37.91 0.06
N GLU A 408 -50.60 -38.36 -0.04
CA GLU A 408 -51.64 -38.14 0.99
C GLU A 408 -51.26 -38.62 2.39
N TRP A 409 -50.45 -39.68 2.50
CA TRP A 409 -50.02 -40.26 3.77
C TRP A 409 -48.84 -39.51 4.42
N SER A 410 -48.19 -38.61 3.67
CA SER A 410 -46.92 -37.98 4.06
C SER A 410 -47.04 -37.13 5.32
N ASP A 411 -48.11 -36.35 5.44
CA ASP A 411 -48.35 -35.51 6.62
C ASP A 411 -48.64 -36.31 7.89
N GLU A 412 -49.20 -37.51 7.76
CA GLU A 412 -49.43 -38.39 8.90
C GLU A 412 -48.12 -39.00 9.40
N VAL A 413 -47.31 -39.55 8.49
CA VAL A 413 -45.99 -40.09 8.83
C VAL A 413 -45.09 -39.00 9.40
N HIS A 414 -45.06 -37.81 8.79
CA HIS A 414 -44.29 -36.67 9.28
C HIS A 414 -44.66 -36.26 10.70
N ARG A 415 -45.96 -36.26 11.05
CA ARG A 415 -46.42 -35.96 12.41
C ARG A 415 -45.89 -36.97 13.42
N ILE A 416 -45.89 -38.26 13.09
CA ILE A 416 -45.35 -39.33 13.96
C ILE A 416 -43.85 -39.12 14.15
N LEU A 417 -43.09 -38.98 13.06
CA LEU A 417 -41.65 -38.78 13.11
C LEU A 417 -41.27 -37.53 13.92
N SER A 418 -41.98 -36.43 13.68
CA SER A 418 -41.75 -35.17 14.39
C SER A 418 -42.10 -35.27 15.87
N SER A 419 -43.15 -36.02 16.23
CA SER A 419 -43.52 -36.29 17.63
C SER A 419 -42.40 -37.04 18.35
N VAL A 420 -41.89 -38.12 17.74
CA VAL A 420 -40.78 -38.90 18.31
C VAL A 420 -39.53 -38.04 18.48
N CYS A 421 -39.15 -37.28 17.45
CA CYS A 421 -37.98 -36.40 17.50
C CYS A 421 -38.09 -35.39 18.67
N LYS A 422 -39.25 -34.75 18.83
CA LYS A 422 -39.49 -33.78 19.90
C LYS A 422 -39.42 -34.40 21.29
N THR A 423 -39.94 -35.62 21.47
CA THR A 423 -39.83 -36.38 22.74
C THR A 423 -38.37 -36.64 23.12
N LEU A 424 -37.50 -36.84 22.12
CA LEU A 424 -36.06 -37.02 22.31
C LEU A 424 -35.26 -35.71 22.27
N ALA A 425 -35.92 -34.56 22.42
CA ALA A 425 -35.33 -33.22 22.34
C ALA A 425 -34.55 -32.92 21.03
N VAL A 426 -34.86 -33.65 19.95
CA VAL A 426 -34.36 -33.39 18.60
C VAL A 426 -35.29 -32.43 17.88
N GLN A 427 -34.72 -31.45 17.18
CA GLN A 427 -35.46 -30.52 16.32
C GLN A 427 -35.61 -31.09 14.90
N PRO A 428 -36.80 -31.58 14.49
CA PRO A 428 -37.05 -32.02 13.13
C PRO A 428 -37.24 -30.83 12.18
N MET A 429 -36.73 -30.96 10.96
CA MET A 429 -36.99 -30.04 9.84
C MET A 429 -37.38 -30.85 8.60
N ARG A 430 -38.53 -30.55 7.97
CA ARG A 430 -38.92 -31.14 6.68
C ARG A 430 -38.48 -30.21 5.53
N GLY A 431 -38.19 -30.76 4.36
CA GLY A 431 -37.67 -29.99 3.21
C GLY A 431 -38.59 -28.87 2.71
N ASP A 432 -39.90 -28.95 2.92
CA ASP A 432 -40.91 -27.95 2.55
C ASP A 432 -41.19 -26.91 3.66
N ASP A 433 -40.65 -27.08 4.87
CA ASP A 433 -40.74 -26.07 5.95
C ASP A 433 -39.86 -24.83 5.66
N VAL A 434 -38.95 -24.93 4.67
CA VAL A 434 -38.00 -23.87 4.31
C VAL A 434 -38.57 -22.99 3.20
N PHE A 435 -39.46 -22.06 3.57
CA PHE A 435 -39.95 -21.01 2.66
C PHE A 435 -39.00 -19.81 2.65
N LYS A 436 -38.02 -19.82 1.74
CA LYS A 436 -37.15 -18.66 1.47
C LYS A 436 -37.11 -18.37 -0.04
N PRO A 437 -36.85 -17.11 -0.46
CA PRO A 437 -36.70 -16.75 -1.88
C PRO A 437 -35.36 -17.24 -2.49
N SER A 438 -34.77 -18.30 -1.93
CA SER A 438 -33.54 -18.95 -2.38
C SER A 438 -33.81 -20.15 -3.29
N ASP A 439 -32.77 -20.63 -3.96
CA ASP A 439 -32.83 -21.88 -4.70
C ASP A 439 -33.11 -23.06 -3.74
N ILE A 440 -34.18 -23.82 -4.02
CA ILE A 440 -34.65 -24.93 -3.19
C ILE A 440 -33.54 -25.95 -2.94
N LEU A 441 -32.70 -26.24 -3.94
CA LEU A 441 -31.61 -27.20 -3.81
C LEU A 441 -30.50 -26.68 -2.87
N VAL A 442 -30.27 -25.36 -2.84
CA VAL A 442 -29.32 -24.73 -1.92
C VAL A 442 -29.82 -24.83 -0.48
N ASP A 443 -31.11 -24.63 -0.25
CA ASP A 443 -31.73 -24.73 1.07
C ASP A 443 -31.73 -26.18 1.61
N ILE A 444 -32.02 -27.16 0.75
CA ILE A 444 -31.91 -28.58 1.08
C ILE A 444 -30.46 -28.95 1.40
N TRP A 445 -29.49 -28.51 0.58
CA TRP A 445 -28.07 -28.73 0.83
C TRP A 445 -27.63 -28.19 2.20
N GLN A 446 -28.03 -26.96 2.53
CA GLN A 446 -27.74 -26.36 3.83
C GLN A 446 -28.38 -27.15 4.97
N SER A 447 -29.65 -27.55 4.81
CA SER A 447 -30.40 -28.28 5.83
C SER A 447 -29.79 -29.65 6.12
N ILE A 448 -29.42 -30.42 5.09
CA ILE A 448 -28.72 -31.72 5.26
C ILE A 448 -27.35 -31.50 5.93
N ASN A 449 -26.61 -30.47 5.55
CA ASN A 449 -25.29 -30.19 6.13
C ASN A 449 -25.35 -29.79 7.61
N VAL A 450 -26.38 -29.03 7.99
CA VAL A 450 -26.55 -28.54 9.36
C VAL A 450 -27.17 -29.60 10.27
N ALA A 451 -28.01 -30.49 9.75
CA ALA A 451 -28.61 -31.56 10.54
C ALA A 451 -27.57 -32.55 11.10
N ASP A 452 -27.78 -33.02 12.33
CA ASP A 452 -26.90 -34.00 12.98
C ASP A 452 -27.11 -35.40 12.40
N PHE A 453 -28.35 -35.71 11.97
CA PHE A 453 -28.70 -36.92 11.24
C PHE A 453 -29.90 -36.69 10.31
N VAL A 454 -30.17 -37.66 9.44
CA VAL A 454 -31.26 -37.62 8.45
C VAL A 454 -32.23 -38.78 8.68
N ILE A 455 -33.53 -38.52 8.52
CA ILE A 455 -34.56 -39.56 8.42
C ILE A 455 -35.07 -39.54 6.99
N ALA A 456 -34.95 -40.64 6.26
CA ALA A 456 -35.34 -40.74 4.86
C ALA A 456 -36.48 -41.75 4.67
N ASP A 457 -37.66 -41.29 4.25
CA ASP A 457 -38.77 -42.14 3.82
C ASP A 457 -38.73 -42.36 2.31
N ILE A 458 -38.25 -43.54 1.90
CA ILE A 458 -38.03 -43.90 0.49
C ILE A 458 -39.28 -44.51 -0.19
N SER A 459 -40.43 -44.49 0.47
CA SER A 459 -41.68 -45.06 -0.06
C SER A 459 -42.06 -44.45 -1.41
N GLY A 460 -42.56 -45.29 -2.32
CA GLY A 460 -42.92 -44.88 -3.68
C GLY A 460 -41.75 -44.49 -4.59
N ARG A 461 -40.50 -44.72 -4.17
CA ARG A 461 -39.27 -44.53 -4.98
C ARG A 461 -39.13 -43.11 -5.54
N ASN A 462 -39.47 -42.11 -4.72
CA ASN A 462 -39.39 -40.71 -5.14
C ASN A 462 -37.93 -40.35 -5.52
N PRO A 463 -37.67 -39.86 -6.75
CA PRO A 463 -36.31 -39.59 -7.21
C PRO A 463 -35.62 -38.47 -6.43
N ASN A 464 -36.37 -37.48 -5.93
CA ASN A 464 -35.81 -36.38 -5.14
C ASN A 464 -35.35 -36.88 -3.77
N VAL A 465 -36.17 -37.72 -3.11
CA VAL A 465 -35.81 -38.36 -1.85
C VAL A 465 -34.54 -39.20 -1.99
N LEU A 466 -34.42 -39.98 -3.07
CA LEU A 466 -33.23 -40.80 -3.33
C LEU A 466 -31.99 -39.92 -3.61
N TYR A 467 -32.18 -38.79 -4.30
CA TYR A 467 -31.10 -37.82 -4.55
C TYR A 467 -30.60 -37.19 -3.24
N GLU A 468 -31.50 -36.71 -2.39
CA GLU A 468 -31.19 -36.13 -1.07
C GLU A 468 -30.54 -37.14 -0.14
N LEU A 469 -31.02 -38.39 -0.15
CA LEU A 469 -30.39 -39.51 0.55
C LEU A 469 -28.95 -39.76 0.07
N GLY A 470 -28.71 -39.67 -1.24
CA GLY A 470 -27.38 -39.75 -1.84
C GLY A 470 -26.45 -38.64 -1.35
N ILE A 471 -26.95 -37.40 -1.25
CA ILE A 471 -26.20 -36.27 -0.68
C ILE A 471 -25.86 -36.54 0.80
N ALA A 472 -26.85 -36.97 1.60
CA ALA A 472 -26.65 -37.29 3.01
C ALA A 472 -25.58 -38.38 3.21
N HIS A 473 -25.62 -39.44 2.41
CA HIS A 473 -24.60 -40.50 2.41
C HIS A 473 -23.21 -39.97 2.03
N THR A 474 -23.13 -39.10 1.01
CA THR A 474 -21.85 -38.51 0.56
C THR A 474 -21.22 -37.64 1.66
N LEU A 475 -22.06 -36.97 2.45
CA LEU A 475 -21.65 -36.17 3.62
C LEU A 475 -21.41 -37.01 4.89
N ALA A 476 -21.50 -38.34 4.78
CA ALA A 476 -21.37 -39.28 5.90
C ALA A 476 -22.31 -38.96 7.08
N LYS A 477 -23.51 -38.44 6.79
CA LYS A 477 -24.53 -38.22 7.82
C LYS A 477 -25.06 -39.57 8.31
N PRO A 478 -25.36 -39.72 9.62
CA PRO A 478 -26.16 -40.84 10.09
C PRO A 478 -27.54 -40.77 9.42
N VAL A 479 -28.02 -41.89 8.87
CA VAL A 479 -29.32 -41.93 8.20
C VAL A 479 -30.18 -43.07 8.74
N LEU A 480 -31.39 -42.73 9.17
CA LEU A 480 -32.47 -43.67 9.41
C LEU A 480 -33.33 -43.80 8.15
N ILE A 481 -33.36 -44.99 7.55
CA ILE A 481 -34.16 -45.24 6.35
C ILE A 481 -35.46 -45.94 6.75
N ILE A 482 -36.60 -45.41 6.32
CA ILE A 482 -37.92 -45.99 6.50
C ILE A 482 -38.59 -46.22 5.15
N SER A 483 -39.47 -47.22 5.07
CA SER A 483 -40.28 -47.47 3.87
C SER A 483 -41.60 -48.13 4.24
N LYS A 484 -42.67 -47.81 3.51
CA LYS A 484 -43.97 -48.45 3.65
C LYS A 484 -43.96 -49.86 3.07
N ASN A 485 -43.26 -50.05 1.94
CA ASN A 485 -43.19 -51.31 1.22
C ASN A 485 -41.73 -51.76 1.01
N ALA A 486 -41.49 -53.07 1.05
CA ALA A 486 -40.17 -53.62 0.75
C ALA A 486 -39.77 -53.44 -0.72
N ASP A 487 -40.75 -53.45 -1.64
CA ASP A 487 -40.53 -53.29 -3.08
C ASP A 487 -40.02 -51.89 -3.48
N ASP A 488 -40.18 -50.91 -2.59
CA ASP A 488 -39.68 -49.55 -2.77
C ASP A 488 -38.18 -49.44 -2.47
N ILE A 489 -37.56 -50.46 -1.85
CA ILE A 489 -36.14 -50.44 -1.48
C ILE A 489 -35.28 -50.71 -2.72
N PRO A 490 -34.50 -49.74 -3.23
CA PRO A 490 -33.58 -49.96 -4.34
C PRO A 490 -32.47 -50.96 -3.95
N ILE A 491 -31.91 -51.65 -4.94
CA ILE A 491 -30.87 -52.66 -4.72
C ILE A 491 -29.65 -52.07 -3.98
N ASP A 492 -29.31 -50.81 -4.24
CA ASP A 492 -28.19 -50.10 -3.60
C ASP A 492 -28.41 -49.88 -2.08
N LEU A 493 -29.66 -49.93 -1.61
CA LEU A 493 -30.03 -49.80 -0.19
C LEU A 493 -30.38 -51.15 0.46
N SER A 494 -30.39 -52.25 -0.29
CA SER A 494 -30.81 -53.58 0.20
C SER A 494 -29.95 -54.13 1.35
N THR A 495 -28.69 -53.70 1.46
CA THR A 495 -27.77 -54.09 2.54
C THR A 495 -27.93 -53.22 3.79
N ARG A 496 -28.72 -52.16 3.73
CA ARG A 496 -28.99 -51.25 4.85
C ARG A 496 -30.21 -51.74 5.63
N ARG A 497 -30.23 -51.44 6.93
CA ARG A 497 -31.42 -51.66 7.76
C ARG A 497 -32.47 -50.60 7.41
N VAL A 498 -33.61 -51.06 6.92
CA VAL A 498 -34.77 -50.22 6.60
C VAL A 498 -35.91 -50.57 7.55
N ILE A 499 -36.51 -49.58 8.21
CA ILE A 499 -37.70 -49.78 9.02
C ILE A 499 -38.91 -49.87 8.09
N LEU A 500 -39.56 -51.03 8.06
CA LEU A 500 -40.83 -51.22 7.38
C LEU A 500 -41.99 -50.82 8.28
N TYR A 501 -42.90 -49.99 7.77
CA TYR A 501 -44.11 -49.53 8.46
C TYR A 501 -45.38 -49.82 7.64
N GLY A 502 -46.56 -49.68 8.25
CA GLY A 502 -47.85 -49.96 7.60
C GLY A 502 -48.23 -51.45 7.52
N GLN A 503 -47.37 -52.36 7.97
CA GLN A 503 -47.60 -53.82 7.92
C GLN A 503 -48.59 -54.32 9.00
N ASN A 504 -48.77 -53.57 10.10
CA ASN A 504 -49.54 -53.99 11.28
C ASN A 504 -51.01 -53.51 11.30
N GLY A 505 -51.65 -53.41 10.14
CA GLY A 505 -53.09 -53.07 10.04
C GLY A 505 -53.43 -51.78 10.78
N ALA A 506 -54.34 -51.82 11.76
CA ALA A 506 -54.80 -50.62 12.49
C ALA A 506 -53.81 -50.05 13.54
N ARG A 507 -52.73 -50.76 13.88
CA ARG A 507 -51.75 -50.33 14.92
C ARG A 507 -50.40 -49.92 14.35
N TRP A 508 -50.33 -49.60 13.06
CA TRP A 508 -49.06 -49.29 12.41
C TRP A 508 -48.40 -48.01 12.94
N HIS A 509 -49.18 -47.05 13.46
CA HIS A 509 -48.68 -45.82 14.09
C HIS A 509 -47.81 -46.13 15.32
N GLU A 510 -48.35 -46.91 16.26
CA GLU A 510 -47.67 -47.31 17.51
C GLU A 510 -46.39 -48.11 17.20
N ASP A 511 -46.45 -48.99 16.20
CA ASP A 511 -45.32 -49.79 15.75
C ASP A 511 -44.21 -48.93 15.11
N LEU A 512 -44.57 -47.96 14.26
CA LEU A 512 -43.61 -47.02 13.69
C LEU A 512 -42.98 -46.15 14.78
N GLU A 513 -43.78 -45.62 15.69
CA GLU A 513 -43.32 -44.80 16.82
C GLU A 513 -42.30 -45.56 17.67
N ALA A 514 -42.60 -46.79 18.06
CA ALA A 514 -41.70 -47.63 18.85
C ALA A 514 -40.38 -47.93 18.12
N LYS A 515 -40.45 -48.34 16.85
CA LYS A 515 -39.26 -48.68 16.05
C LYS A 515 -38.37 -47.46 15.79
N VAL A 516 -38.96 -46.31 15.46
CA VAL A 516 -38.22 -45.08 15.23
C VAL A 516 -37.59 -44.58 16.52
N THR A 517 -38.32 -44.62 17.66
CA THR A 517 -37.77 -44.21 18.97
C THR A 517 -36.49 -44.97 19.28
N LEU A 518 -36.53 -46.30 19.21
CA LEU A 518 -35.35 -47.14 19.46
C LEU A 518 -34.19 -46.84 18.50
N ALA A 519 -34.49 -46.62 17.22
CA ALA A 519 -33.47 -46.32 16.22
C ALA A 519 -32.84 -44.94 16.44
N LEU A 520 -33.63 -43.94 16.86
CA LEU A 520 -33.12 -42.60 17.13
C LEU A 520 -32.29 -42.55 18.42
N GLU A 521 -32.70 -43.24 19.48
CA GLU A 521 -31.89 -43.40 20.70
C GLU A 521 -30.52 -44.01 20.39
N GLU A 522 -30.49 -45.07 19.58
CA GLU A 522 -29.24 -45.71 19.15
C GLU A 522 -28.37 -44.76 18.31
N ILE A 523 -28.95 -43.97 17.39
CA ILE A 523 -28.21 -42.97 16.61
C ILE A 523 -27.62 -41.89 17.54
N ILE A 524 -28.41 -41.37 18.48
CA ILE A 524 -27.97 -40.36 19.44
C ILE A 524 -26.79 -40.88 20.27
N GLN A 525 -26.90 -42.12 20.76
CA GLN A 525 -25.85 -42.76 21.54
C GLN A 525 -24.59 -43.07 20.72
N ALA A 526 -24.74 -43.74 19.58
CA ALA A 526 -23.63 -44.20 18.75
C ALA A 526 -22.79 -43.04 18.19
N TYR A 527 -23.42 -41.91 17.87
CA TYR A 527 -22.75 -40.72 17.35
C TYR A 527 -22.40 -39.69 18.43
N SER A 528 -22.57 -40.05 19.72
CA SER A 528 -22.25 -39.17 20.87
C SER A 528 -22.91 -37.78 20.74
N LEU A 529 -24.14 -37.74 20.25
CA LEU A 529 -24.95 -36.53 20.15
C LEU A 529 -25.49 -36.20 21.55
N SER A 530 -24.62 -35.82 22.49
CA SER A 530 -25.01 -35.53 23.88
C SER A 530 -25.21 -34.03 24.12
N HIS A 531 -26.19 -33.69 24.96
CA HIS A 531 -26.37 -32.34 25.50
C HIS A 531 -25.10 -31.87 26.23
N PHE A 532 -24.57 -30.71 25.84
CA PHE A 532 -23.69 -29.90 26.69
C PHE A 532 -24.52 -29.06 27.66
#